data_AF-A0A4V2JGY6-F1
#
_entry.id   AF-A0A4V2JGY6-F1
#
_cell.length_a   1.000
_cell.length_b   1.000
_cell.length_c   1.000
_cell.angle_alpha   90.00
_cell.angle_beta   90.00
_cell.angle_gamma   90.00
#
_symmetry.space_group_name_H-M   'P 1'
#
loop_
_entity.id
_entity.type
_entity.pdbx_description
1 polymer ?
#
loop_
_entity_poly.entity_id
_entity_poly.type
_entity_poly.pdbx_seq_one_letter_code
_entity_poly.pdbx_strand_id
1 'polypeptide(L)'
;MFRKKALLSTVFVISLLGCQKDVKAQTNVEKPKVVNGSLEEKFANVSPKLTSNNANPLLDFMFTADPTAVEYNGRIYVYATNDHQQYEKVGKDGKNSYEHIRTLVMMSSDDMVNWTYHGLINTAELAPWSQNSWAPSITSRKEADGKTHFYLYYSNGGGGSAVLTSTSPVGPWKDPLGKNIIDRSVPGVDVGAPFDPGVLIDDQGTGWLTFGGGTPKTKYMPDNARIVKLGKDMISLASDVAKIPAPYFNEASDLNFINGTWVYSYCTDWGERTEWPYSNIDKPTACNISYMTSKTPLTPDSWKYRDNYFKNTGDVNVGPLTNNHTHVFKFKGKYYLAYHAMYLQDYFGTKGGFRNAGIEEMQVDEKNVSFPMVNATFKGPSQLNPLNPYVLQQAETTGGTSGQVQFEAAGNLGNMVAKGKADQQCVMVRGADFSKQIPAKFEARVKGKGRIDVYVNNLKGTPLVSLTCDEKEWTTLSKKIAMKIDKGVENIYFVFNGEGFLFDEWKFIR
;
A
#
# COMPACT_ATOMS: atom_id res chain seq x y z
N MET A 1 -20.92 65.61 -57.21
CA MET A 1 -22.29 65.07 -57.43
C MET A 1 -22.93 64.78 -56.09
N PHE A 2 -24.15 65.32 -55.90
CA PHE A 2 -25.16 65.05 -54.85
C PHE A 2 -25.31 63.52 -54.58
N ARG A 3 -25.81 62.98 -53.44
CA ARG A 3 -26.81 63.44 -52.47
C ARG A 3 -26.84 62.48 -51.25
N LYS A 4 -26.88 63.07 -50.06
CA LYS A 4 -27.55 62.73 -48.77
C LYS A 4 -28.59 61.59 -48.68
N LYS A 5 -28.60 60.89 -47.52
CA LYS A 5 -29.70 60.63 -46.53
C LYS A 5 -29.03 59.96 -45.29
N ALA A 6 -28.97 60.43 -44.01
CA ALA A 6 -29.92 61.08 -43.08
C ALA A 6 -31.13 60.17 -42.79
N LEU A 7 -31.55 59.75 -41.58
CA LEU A 7 -31.51 60.15 -40.15
C LEU A 7 -31.68 58.82 -39.32
N LEU A 8 -31.66 58.66 -37.98
CA LEU A 8 -32.27 59.45 -36.90
C LEU A 8 -31.75 58.95 -35.53
N SER A 9 -31.50 59.91 -34.67
CA SER A 9 -31.15 59.89 -33.24
C SER A 9 -32.34 59.62 -32.31
N THR A 10 -32.10 59.07 -31.10
CA THR A 10 -32.70 59.60 -29.85
C THR A 10 -31.80 59.31 -28.64
N VAL A 11 -31.42 60.40 -27.97
CA VAL A 11 -30.80 60.47 -26.63
C VAL A 11 -31.91 60.75 -25.62
N PHE A 12 -31.84 60.20 -24.41
CA PHE A 12 -32.46 60.82 -23.24
C PHE A 12 -31.46 60.95 -22.10
N VAL A 13 -31.24 62.20 -21.70
CA VAL A 13 -30.48 62.66 -20.54
C VAL A 13 -31.49 62.92 -19.43
N ILE A 14 -31.20 62.49 -18.20
CA ILE A 14 -31.60 63.25 -17.00
C ILE A 14 -30.44 63.18 -15.99
N SER A 15 -29.85 64.35 -15.73
CA SER A 15 -29.00 64.68 -14.59
C SER A 15 -29.83 65.34 -13.50
N LEU A 16 -29.54 65.11 -12.22
CA LEU A 16 -29.62 66.16 -11.18
C LEU A 16 -28.94 65.74 -9.85
N LEU A 17 -27.82 66.44 -9.59
CA LEU A 17 -27.22 66.95 -8.34
C LEU A 17 -27.40 66.24 -6.97
N GLY A 18 -26.27 66.11 -6.24
CA GLY A 18 -26.26 66.39 -4.79
C GLY A 18 -25.21 65.72 -3.91
N CYS A 19 -24.25 66.53 -3.44
CA CYS A 19 -23.49 66.45 -2.17
C CYS A 19 -22.30 65.50 -1.95
N GLN A 20 -21.22 66.12 -1.46
CA GLN A 20 -19.93 65.61 -0.99
C GLN A 20 -20.04 64.69 0.25
N LYS A 21 -19.12 63.72 0.37
CA LYS A 21 -18.19 63.57 1.51
C LYS A 21 -17.27 62.36 1.35
N ASP A 22 -15.99 62.56 1.69
CA ASP A 22 -14.95 61.55 1.84
C ASP A 22 -15.33 60.45 2.84
N VAL A 23 -15.16 59.17 2.48
CA VAL A 23 -15.00 58.07 3.44
C VAL A 23 -13.98 57.06 2.92
N LYS A 24 -12.99 56.79 3.78
CA LYS A 24 -11.84 55.90 3.64
C LYS A 24 -12.17 54.52 3.06
N ALA A 25 -11.44 54.10 2.02
CA ALA A 25 -11.36 52.69 1.64
C ALA A 25 -10.52 51.92 2.68
N GLN A 26 -11.17 51.02 3.41
CA GLN A 26 -10.54 50.10 4.35
C GLN A 26 -9.74 49.03 3.59
N THR A 27 -8.45 49.00 3.85
CA THR A 27 -7.57 47.84 3.60
C THR A 27 -7.87 46.76 4.64
N ASN A 28 -8.79 45.83 4.34
CA ASN A 28 -8.89 44.58 5.10
C ASN A 28 -8.00 43.53 4.43
N VAL A 29 -6.74 43.52 4.84
CA VAL A 29 -5.92 42.30 4.79
C VAL A 29 -6.55 41.35 5.82
N GLU A 30 -7.29 40.34 5.35
CA GLU A 30 -7.71 39.25 6.22
C GLU A 30 -6.47 38.55 6.78
N LYS A 31 -6.24 38.75 8.08
CA LYS A 31 -5.30 37.93 8.84
C LYS A 31 -5.80 36.47 8.80
N PRO A 32 -4.90 35.47 8.71
CA PRO A 32 -5.30 34.08 8.79
C PRO A 32 -6.10 33.85 10.07
N LYS A 33 -7.30 33.26 9.95
CA LYS A 33 -8.07 32.79 11.11
C LYS A 33 -7.21 31.73 11.82
N VAL A 34 -6.70 32.09 12.99
CA VAL A 34 -6.11 31.14 13.93
C VAL A 34 -7.23 30.19 14.35
N VAL A 35 -7.15 28.94 13.90
CA VAL A 35 -8.02 27.86 14.38
C VAL A 35 -7.55 27.53 15.80
N ASN A 36 -8.17 28.15 16.80
CA ASN A 36 -8.01 27.80 18.22
C ASN A 36 -8.77 26.50 18.53
N GLY A 37 -8.34 25.39 17.93
CA GLY A 37 -8.74 24.04 18.31
C GLY A 37 -7.54 23.30 18.88
N SER A 38 -7.76 22.40 19.82
CA SER A 38 -6.72 21.46 20.27
C SER A 38 -6.25 20.59 19.09
N LEU A 39 -4.99 20.14 19.09
CA LEU A 39 -4.48 19.21 18.05
C LEU A 39 -5.32 17.92 18.00
N GLU A 40 -5.89 17.53 19.14
CA GLU A 40 -6.77 16.37 19.26
C GLU A 40 -8.08 16.56 18.49
N GLU A 41 -8.73 17.72 18.63
CA GLU A 41 -9.94 18.04 17.85
C GLU A 41 -9.62 18.14 16.36
N LYS A 42 -8.47 18.74 16.01
CA LYS A 42 -8.01 18.85 14.63
C LYS A 42 -7.83 17.47 13.99
N PHE A 43 -7.39 16.49 14.76
CA PHE A 43 -7.09 15.14 14.28
C PHE A 43 -8.14 14.08 14.61
N ALA A 44 -9.27 14.46 15.22
CA ALA A 44 -10.28 13.49 15.65
C ALA A 44 -10.83 12.62 14.52
N ASN A 45 -10.83 13.14 13.28
CA ASN A 45 -11.40 12.47 12.10
C ASN A 45 -10.40 12.38 10.93
N VAL A 46 -9.09 12.43 11.20
CA VAL A 46 -8.08 12.58 10.13
C VAL A 46 -7.32 11.29 9.80
N SER A 47 -7.48 10.21 10.56
CA SER A 47 -6.96 8.89 10.23
C SER A 47 -7.54 7.86 11.20
N PRO A 48 -7.88 6.64 10.73
CA PRO A 48 -8.30 5.58 11.63
C PRO A 48 -7.18 5.04 12.53
N LYS A 49 -5.91 5.36 12.29
CA LYS A 49 -4.75 4.87 13.06
C LYS A 49 -4.21 5.88 14.06
N LEU A 50 -4.29 7.18 13.76
CA LEU A 50 -3.66 8.21 14.60
C LEU A 50 -4.24 8.28 16.03
N THR A 51 -5.53 7.98 16.18
CA THR A 51 -6.26 8.08 17.44
C THR A 51 -6.67 6.72 18.02
N SER A 52 -6.21 5.62 17.40
CA SER A 52 -6.54 4.25 17.81
C SER A 52 -5.29 3.39 18.00
N ASN A 53 -5.48 2.16 18.48
CA ASN A 53 -4.43 1.14 18.56
C ASN A 53 -4.43 0.18 17.35
N ASN A 54 -5.10 0.55 16.26
CA ASN A 54 -5.21 -0.27 15.06
C ASN A 54 -3.91 -0.30 14.26
N ALA A 55 -3.40 -1.50 13.92
CA ALA A 55 -2.26 -1.67 13.04
C ALA A 55 -2.64 -1.69 11.55
N ASN A 56 -3.90 -2.01 11.23
CA ASN A 56 -4.43 -1.97 9.87
C ASN A 56 -5.22 -0.66 9.59
N PRO A 57 -5.21 -0.16 8.33
CA PRO A 57 -4.39 -0.65 7.20
C PRO A 57 -2.90 -0.36 7.39
N LEU A 58 -2.03 -0.93 6.54
CA LEU A 58 -0.57 -0.73 6.68
C LEU A 58 -0.20 0.76 6.55
N LEU A 59 -0.72 1.42 5.51
CA LEU A 59 -0.62 2.86 5.27
C LEU A 59 -2.02 3.51 5.37
N ASP A 60 -2.12 4.67 6.02
CA ASP A 60 -3.39 5.37 6.25
C ASP A 60 -3.56 6.69 5.48
N PHE A 61 -2.57 7.05 4.66
CA PHE A 61 -2.56 8.27 3.84
C PHE A 61 -2.76 7.99 2.35
N MET A 62 -2.85 6.72 1.93
CA MET A 62 -3.04 6.33 0.53
C MET A 62 -3.78 4.99 0.38
N PHE A 63 -4.35 4.76 -0.80
CA PHE A 63 -5.00 3.50 -1.19
C PHE A 63 -3.99 2.53 -1.80
N THR A 64 -4.01 1.28 -1.34
CA THR A 64 -3.09 0.20 -1.72
C THR A 64 -3.84 -1.11 -1.82
N ALA A 65 -3.57 -1.93 -2.82
CA ALA A 65 -4.32 -3.18 -2.99
C ALA A 65 -3.44 -4.35 -3.42
N ASP A 66 -4.00 -5.56 -3.42
CA ASP A 66 -3.37 -6.77 -3.95
C ASP A 66 -1.93 -6.98 -3.41
N PRO A 67 -1.75 -7.07 -2.07
CA PRO A 67 -0.40 -7.05 -1.49
C PRO A 67 0.35 -8.37 -1.67
N THR A 68 1.65 -8.27 -1.90
CA THR A 68 2.63 -9.37 -1.85
C THR A 68 3.82 -8.98 -0.96
N ALA A 69 4.62 -9.94 -0.49
CA ALA A 69 5.71 -9.64 0.43
C ALA A 69 6.98 -10.49 0.23
N VAL A 70 8.13 -9.93 0.58
CA VAL A 70 9.42 -10.66 0.63
C VAL A 70 10.23 -10.21 1.84
N GLU A 71 10.82 -11.17 2.56
CA GLU A 71 11.75 -10.87 3.64
C GLU A 71 13.14 -10.58 3.06
N TYR A 72 13.79 -9.54 3.60
CA TYR A 72 15.17 -9.26 3.28
C TYR A 72 15.85 -8.53 4.45
N ASN A 73 16.97 -9.10 4.93
CA ASN A 73 17.81 -8.51 5.98
C ASN A 73 17.06 -8.08 7.25
N GLY A 74 16.13 -8.91 7.71
CA GLY A 74 15.39 -8.72 8.96
C GLY A 74 14.17 -7.80 8.86
N ARG A 75 13.83 -7.37 7.64
CA ARG A 75 12.64 -6.57 7.34
C ARG A 75 11.73 -7.32 6.37
N ILE A 76 10.43 -7.12 6.51
CA ILE A 76 9.45 -7.53 5.51
C ILE A 76 9.19 -6.35 4.58
N TYR A 77 9.32 -6.56 3.28
CA TYR A 77 8.95 -5.60 2.23
C TYR A 77 7.63 -6.03 1.63
N VAL A 78 6.68 -5.12 1.54
CA VAL A 78 5.35 -5.32 0.96
C VAL A 78 5.21 -4.46 -0.29
N TYR A 79 4.70 -5.06 -1.36
CA TYR A 79 4.39 -4.39 -2.62
C TYR A 79 2.90 -4.47 -2.87
N ALA A 80 2.32 -3.41 -3.43
CA ALA A 80 0.88 -3.33 -3.64
C ALA A 80 0.54 -2.57 -4.93
N THR A 81 -0.60 -2.89 -5.54
CA THR A 81 -1.27 -2.08 -6.57
C THR A 81 -1.53 -0.66 -6.02
N ASN A 82 -1.20 0.38 -6.80
CA ASN A 82 -1.44 1.76 -6.40
C ASN A 82 -2.86 2.22 -6.75
N ASP A 83 -3.87 1.74 -6.01
CA ASP A 83 -5.26 2.23 -6.09
C ASP A 83 -5.34 3.76 -5.91
N HIS A 84 -4.39 4.39 -5.20
CA HIS A 84 -4.37 5.84 -5.01
C HIS A 84 -4.15 6.60 -6.33
N GLN A 85 -3.37 6.05 -7.26
CA GLN A 85 -3.17 6.67 -8.58
C GLN A 85 -4.49 6.78 -9.36
N GLN A 86 -5.35 5.76 -9.26
CA GLN A 86 -6.69 5.81 -9.83
C GLN A 86 -7.52 6.88 -9.11
N TYR A 87 -7.51 6.89 -7.77
CA TYR A 87 -8.25 7.85 -6.96
C TYR A 87 -7.89 9.31 -7.30
N GLU A 88 -6.60 9.63 -7.45
CA GLU A 88 -6.15 10.97 -7.84
C GLU A 88 -6.67 11.38 -9.22
N LYS A 89 -6.86 10.42 -10.12
CA LYS A 89 -7.32 10.67 -11.48
C LYS A 89 -8.83 10.88 -11.59
N VAL A 90 -9.63 10.13 -10.81
CA VAL A 90 -11.10 10.16 -10.90
C VAL A 90 -11.77 10.98 -9.78
N GLY A 91 -11.03 11.28 -8.71
CA GLY A 91 -11.53 11.99 -7.53
C GLY A 91 -12.45 11.16 -6.64
N LYS A 92 -12.86 11.76 -5.52
CA LYS A 92 -13.67 11.11 -4.47
C LYS A 92 -15.02 10.54 -4.95
N ASP A 93 -15.62 11.18 -5.95
CA ASP A 93 -16.92 10.80 -6.51
C ASP A 93 -16.78 9.81 -7.69
N GLY A 94 -15.54 9.53 -8.11
CA GLY A 94 -15.22 8.57 -9.16
C GLY A 94 -15.18 7.12 -8.66
N LYS A 95 -15.03 6.20 -9.61
CA LYS A 95 -14.94 4.76 -9.34
C LYS A 95 -13.54 4.22 -9.61
N ASN A 96 -13.17 3.21 -8.83
CA ASN A 96 -11.95 2.45 -9.04
C ASN A 96 -12.15 1.48 -10.22
N SER A 97 -11.84 1.94 -11.43
CA SER A 97 -11.84 1.13 -12.66
C SER A 97 -10.48 0.52 -12.97
N TYR A 98 -9.46 0.80 -12.13
CA TYR A 98 -8.08 0.33 -12.24
C TYR A 98 -7.29 0.80 -13.48
N GLU A 99 -7.95 1.47 -14.43
CA GLU A 99 -7.44 1.75 -15.78
C GLU A 99 -6.23 2.69 -15.81
N HIS A 100 -6.07 3.55 -14.80
CA HIS A 100 -4.96 4.52 -14.73
C HIS A 100 -3.78 4.02 -13.90
N ILE A 101 -3.86 2.82 -13.32
CA ILE A 101 -2.82 2.31 -12.42
C ILE A 101 -1.64 1.79 -13.25
N ARG A 102 -0.53 2.53 -13.19
CA ARG A 102 0.78 2.26 -13.81
C ARG A 102 1.94 2.44 -12.82
N THR A 103 1.63 2.30 -11.54
CA THR A 103 2.62 2.36 -10.46
C THR A 103 2.31 1.29 -9.41
N LEU A 104 3.35 0.83 -8.74
CA LEU A 104 3.26 -0.09 -7.60
C LEU A 104 3.86 0.57 -6.37
N VAL A 105 3.26 0.33 -5.20
CA VAL A 105 3.65 0.95 -3.93
C VAL A 105 4.63 0.03 -3.22
N MET A 106 5.70 0.59 -2.65
CA MET A 106 6.67 -0.14 -1.83
C MET A 106 6.60 0.31 -0.38
N MET A 107 6.53 -0.63 0.56
CA MET A 107 6.60 -0.33 1.99
C MET A 107 7.35 -1.43 2.74
N SER A 108 7.91 -1.16 3.92
CA SER A 108 8.56 -2.19 4.73
C SER A 108 8.38 -2.00 6.23
N SER A 109 8.54 -3.08 6.98
CA SER A 109 8.53 -3.04 8.44
C SER A 109 9.48 -4.08 9.02
N ASP A 110 9.97 -3.87 10.23
CA ASP A 110 10.62 -4.89 11.06
C ASP A 110 9.80 -5.26 12.31
N ASP A 111 8.68 -4.57 12.55
CA ASP A 111 7.88 -4.72 13.76
C ASP A 111 6.38 -4.96 13.51
N MET A 112 5.94 -4.94 12.25
CA MET A 112 4.57 -5.14 11.75
C MET A 112 3.58 -4.02 12.07
N VAL A 113 4.01 -2.94 12.71
CA VAL A 113 3.14 -1.82 13.13
C VAL A 113 3.59 -0.50 12.53
N ASN A 114 4.88 -0.20 12.57
CA ASN A 114 5.48 0.96 11.94
C ASN A 114 5.95 0.57 10.54
N TRP A 115 5.41 1.25 9.53
CA TRP A 115 5.70 0.97 8.12
C TRP A 115 6.47 2.14 7.52
N THR A 116 7.64 1.85 6.94
CA THR A 116 8.43 2.76 6.11
C THR A 116 7.88 2.75 4.69
N TYR A 117 7.42 3.89 4.19
CA TYR A 117 6.97 4.02 2.79
C TYR A 117 8.15 4.30 1.86
N HIS A 118 8.39 3.46 0.86
CA HIS A 118 9.55 3.55 -0.04
C HIS A 118 9.22 4.17 -1.40
N GLY A 119 8.08 4.85 -1.52
CA GLY A 119 7.67 5.45 -2.79
C GLY A 119 7.08 4.43 -3.77
N LEU A 120 7.24 4.72 -5.05
CA LEU A 120 6.57 4.04 -6.14
C LEU A 120 7.56 3.41 -7.13
N ILE A 121 7.18 2.27 -7.69
CA ILE A 121 7.77 1.71 -8.92
C ILE A 121 6.97 2.26 -10.09
N ASN A 122 7.57 3.10 -10.93
CA ASN A 122 6.89 3.71 -12.07
C ASN A 122 6.99 2.84 -13.34
N THR A 123 6.03 1.95 -13.55
CA THR A 123 6.04 1.03 -14.70
C THR A 123 5.82 1.76 -16.03
N ALA A 124 5.19 2.95 -16.01
CA ALA A 124 5.06 3.77 -17.21
C ALA A 124 6.40 4.25 -17.77
N GLU A 125 7.39 4.48 -16.90
CA GLU A 125 8.77 4.85 -17.30
C GLU A 125 9.63 3.61 -17.56
N LEU A 126 9.53 2.60 -16.70
CA LEU A 126 10.38 1.40 -16.76
C LEU A 126 10.00 0.45 -17.91
N ALA A 127 8.71 0.32 -18.19
CA ALA A 127 8.13 -0.56 -19.19
C ALA A 127 7.01 0.18 -19.96
N PRO A 128 7.33 1.18 -20.80
CA PRO A 128 6.31 2.04 -21.43
C PRO A 128 5.28 1.29 -22.29
N TRP A 129 5.62 0.10 -22.77
CA TRP A 129 4.76 -0.81 -23.51
C TRP A 129 3.63 -1.41 -22.64
N SER A 130 3.84 -1.51 -21.31
CA SER A 130 2.86 -1.98 -20.34
C SER A 130 1.81 -0.91 -20.09
N GLN A 131 0.54 -1.27 -20.22
CA GLN A 131 -0.60 -0.36 -20.08
C GLN A 131 -1.01 -0.18 -18.62
N ASN A 132 -0.87 -1.24 -17.80
CA ASN A 132 -1.22 -1.22 -16.39
C ASN A 132 -0.18 -1.96 -15.54
N SER A 133 -0.26 -1.81 -14.23
CA SER A 133 0.47 -2.62 -13.27
C SER A 133 -0.38 -2.94 -12.04
N TRP A 134 -1.03 -4.10 -12.05
CA TRP A 134 -1.89 -4.60 -10.97
C TRP A 134 -1.31 -5.87 -10.33
N ALA A 135 -1.78 -6.22 -9.14
CA ALA A 135 -1.54 -7.49 -8.46
C ALA A 135 -0.06 -7.95 -8.52
N PRO A 136 0.86 -7.20 -7.90
CA PRO A 136 2.25 -7.60 -7.89
C PRO A 136 2.44 -8.93 -7.13
N SER A 137 3.42 -9.72 -7.56
CA SER A 137 3.94 -10.86 -6.80
C SER A 137 5.45 -10.85 -6.82
N ILE A 138 6.07 -10.96 -5.64
CA ILE A 138 7.51 -10.80 -5.45
C ILE A 138 8.15 -12.10 -4.98
N THR A 139 9.34 -12.39 -5.49
CA THR A 139 10.26 -13.34 -4.86
C THR A 139 11.68 -12.83 -4.92
N SER A 140 12.58 -13.43 -4.14
CA SER A 140 14.00 -13.13 -4.20
C SER A 140 14.84 -14.37 -3.96
N ARG A 141 16.04 -14.39 -4.52
CA ARG A 141 17.07 -15.36 -4.15
C ARG A 141 18.46 -14.80 -4.41
N LYS A 142 19.46 -15.41 -3.77
CA LYS A 142 20.86 -15.12 -4.06
C LYS A 142 21.28 -15.79 -5.36
N GLU A 143 21.81 -15.00 -6.28
CA GLU A 143 22.28 -15.47 -7.59
C GLU A 143 23.78 -15.78 -7.58
N ALA A 144 24.25 -16.35 -8.70
CA ALA A 144 25.66 -16.72 -8.90
C ALA A 144 26.64 -15.53 -8.81
N ASP A 145 26.17 -14.30 -9.02
CA ASP A 145 26.96 -13.08 -8.85
C ASP A 145 27.16 -12.67 -7.38
N GLY A 146 26.60 -13.44 -6.44
CA GLY A 146 26.72 -13.22 -5.01
C GLY A 146 25.75 -12.19 -4.44
N LYS A 147 24.86 -11.60 -5.25
CA LYS A 147 23.84 -10.65 -4.82
C LYS A 147 22.49 -11.32 -4.65
N THR A 148 21.63 -10.75 -3.81
CA THR A 148 20.20 -11.09 -3.82
C THR A 148 19.53 -10.35 -4.96
N HIS A 149 18.87 -11.08 -5.84
CA HIS A 149 18.03 -10.53 -6.91
C HIS A 149 16.56 -10.65 -6.51
N PHE A 150 15.80 -9.63 -6.86
CA PHE A 150 14.37 -9.50 -6.64
C PHE A 150 13.66 -9.58 -7.98
N TYR A 151 12.61 -10.39 -8.06
CA TYR A 151 11.80 -10.63 -9.24
C TYR A 151 10.36 -10.27 -8.94
N LEU A 152 9.89 -9.16 -9.49
CA LEU A 152 8.55 -8.62 -9.26
C LEU A 152 7.71 -8.81 -10.52
N TYR A 153 6.74 -9.71 -10.45
CA TYR A 153 5.76 -9.94 -11.50
C TYR A 153 4.55 -9.06 -11.24
N TYR A 154 3.88 -8.63 -12.31
CA TYR A 154 2.66 -7.85 -12.18
C TYR A 154 1.75 -8.03 -13.40
N SER A 155 0.45 -7.84 -13.23
CA SER A 155 -0.55 -7.86 -14.29
C SER A 155 -0.46 -6.60 -15.15
N ASN A 156 -0.23 -6.77 -16.45
CA ASN A 156 -0.43 -5.73 -17.46
C ASN A 156 -1.91 -5.74 -17.89
N GLY A 157 -2.76 -5.30 -16.96
CA GLY A 157 -4.21 -5.43 -17.08
C GLY A 157 -4.62 -6.91 -17.19
N GLY A 158 -5.74 -7.19 -17.84
CA GLY A 158 -6.14 -8.56 -18.19
C GLY A 158 -5.38 -9.14 -19.40
N GLY A 159 -4.40 -8.43 -19.96
CA GLY A 159 -3.74 -8.81 -21.22
C GLY A 159 -2.60 -9.80 -21.06
N GLY A 160 -1.98 -9.84 -19.88
CA GLY A 160 -0.77 -10.62 -19.60
C GLY A 160 -0.12 -10.20 -18.29
N SER A 161 0.97 -10.87 -17.95
CA SER A 161 1.82 -10.56 -16.81
C SER A 161 3.23 -10.22 -17.28
N ALA A 162 3.83 -9.22 -16.65
CA ALA A 162 5.17 -8.72 -16.90
C ALA A 162 6.09 -9.02 -15.71
N VAL A 163 7.39 -8.76 -15.84
CA VAL A 163 8.38 -8.95 -14.77
C VAL A 163 9.36 -7.77 -14.72
N LEU A 164 9.71 -7.33 -13.51
CA LEU A 164 10.81 -6.40 -13.23
C LEU A 164 11.86 -7.09 -12.37
N THR A 165 13.10 -6.64 -12.49
CA THR A 165 14.24 -7.14 -11.70
C THR A 165 14.94 -6.02 -10.96
N SER A 166 15.52 -6.36 -9.81
CA SER A 166 16.36 -5.46 -9.01
C SER A 166 17.36 -6.26 -8.15
N THR A 167 18.42 -5.61 -7.68
CA THR A 167 19.34 -6.17 -6.66
C THR A 167 19.15 -5.54 -5.27
N SER A 168 18.05 -4.78 -5.12
CA SER A 168 17.62 -4.13 -3.89
C SER A 168 16.09 -4.15 -3.84
N PRO A 169 15.48 -4.34 -2.66
CA PRO A 169 14.03 -4.40 -2.54
C PRO A 169 13.35 -3.05 -2.86
N VAL A 170 14.11 -1.96 -2.92
CA VAL A 170 13.59 -0.60 -3.24
C VAL A 170 14.09 -0.07 -4.58
N GLY A 171 14.65 -0.94 -5.42
CA GLY A 171 15.17 -0.59 -6.74
C GLY A 171 16.67 -0.21 -6.76
N PRO A 172 17.19 0.25 -7.91
CA PRO A 172 16.43 0.57 -9.12
C PRO A 172 15.88 -0.69 -9.80
N TRP A 173 14.62 -0.61 -10.21
CA TRP A 173 13.94 -1.66 -10.97
C TRP A 173 14.27 -1.55 -12.45
N LYS A 174 14.25 -2.69 -13.16
CA LYS A 174 14.46 -2.76 -14.61
C LYS A 174 13.49 -3.75 -15.23
N ASP A 175 12.98 -3.40 -16.41
CA ASP A 175 12.32 -4.35 -17.30
C ASP A 175 13.39 -5.12 -18.10
N PRO A 176 13.56 -6.44 -17.87
CA PRO A 176 14.55 -7.22 -18.57
C PRO A 176 14.05 -7.77 -19.91
N LEU A 177 12.74 -7.74 -20.20
CA LEU A 177 12.15 -8.45 -21.34
C LEU A 177 11.60 -7.51 -22.42
N GLY A 178 11.13 -6.31 -22.06
CA GLY A 178 10.45 -5.41 -23.02
C GLY A 178 9.09 -5.92 -23.49
N LYS A 179 8.53 -6.93 -22.82
CA LYS A 179 7.26 -7.60 -23.14
C LYS A 179 6.73 -8.40 -21.95
N ASN A 180 5.49 -8.88 -22.05
CA ASN A 180 4.93 -9.80 -21.07
C ASN A 180 5.77 -11.10 -21.02
N ILE A 181 5.95 -11.65 -19.81
CA ILE A 181 6.49 -13.01 -19.64
C ILE A 181 5.41 -14.05 -19.94
N ILE A 182 4.14 -13.72 -19.64
CA ILE A 182 2.98 -14.55 -19.91
C ILE A 182 1.91 -13.69 -20.57
N ASP A 183 1.43 -14.14 -21.73
CA ASP A 183 0.22 -13.63 -22.38
C ASP A 183 -0.39 -14.72 -23.28
N ARG A 184 -1.47 -14.40 -23.99
CA ARG A 184 -2.18 -15.35 -24.87
C ARG A 184 -1.37 -15.83 -26.09
N SER A 185 -0.21 -15.24 -26.37
CA SER A 185 0.70 -15.73 -27.43
C SER A 185 1.60 -16.87 -26.95
N VAL A 186 1.74 -17.06 -25.64
CA VAL A 186 2.50 -18.16 -25.06
C VAL A 186 1.76 -19.49 -25.30
N PRO A 187 2.40 -20.51 -25.90
CA PRO A 187 1.77 -21.81 -26.12
C PRO A 187 1.22 -22.41 -24.81
N GLY A 188 -0.03 -22.89 -24.87
CA GLY A 188 -0.72 -23.47 -23.71
C GLY A 188 -1.47 -22.45 -22.83
N VAL A 189 -1.34 -21.15 -23.07
CA VAL A 189 -2.16 -20.13 -22.40
C VAL A 189 -3.51 -20.00 -23.11
N ASP A 190 -4.50 -20.74 -22.63
CA ASP A 190 -5.88 -20.78 -23.14
C ASP A 190 -6.89 -20.01 -22.26
N VAL A 191 -6.41 -19.19 -21.32
CA VAL A 191 -7.25 -18.37 -20.41
C VAL A 191 -7.53 -16.99 -21.01
N GLY A 192 -8.71 -16.44 -20.68
CA GLY A 192 -9.14 -15.14 -21.20
C GLY A 192 -8.35 -13.96 -20.62
N ALA A 193 -7.95 -14.06 -19.34
CA ALA A 193 -7.16 -13.05 -18.63
C ALA A 193 -5.96 -13.70 -17.92
N PRO A 194 -4.78 -13.77 -18.56
CA PRO A 194 -3.55 -14.27 -17.93
C PRO A 194 -2.91 -13.23 -16.97
N PHE A 195 -3.67 -12.88 -15.93
CA PHE A 195 -3.32 -11.88 -14.92
C PHE A 195 -3.11 -12.54 -13.54
N ASP A 196 -2.95 -11.69 -12.52
CA ASP A 196 -2.75 -12.02 -11.11
C ASP A 196 -1.66 -13.06 -10.92
N PRO A 197 -0.40 -12.72 -11.27
CA PRO A 197 0.70 -13.64 -11.14
C PRO A 197 0.95 -14.00 -9.68
N GLY A 198 1.23 -15.27 -9.40
CA GLY A 198 1.74 -15.74 -8.11
C GLY A 198 3.08 -16.42 -8.31
N VAL A 199 4.18 -15.81 -7.83
CA VAL A 199 5.53 -16.38 -7.95
C VAL A 199 5.98 -17.04 -6.66
N LEU A 200 6.69 -18.16 -6.81
CA LEU A 200 7.32 -18.91 -5.73
C LEU A 200 8.67 -19.46 -6.17
N ILE A 201 9.60 -19.55 -5.25
CA ILE A 201 10.79 -20.41 -5.38
C ILE A 201 10.66 -21.52 -4.34
N ASP A 202 10.71 -22.79 -4.77
CA ASP A 202 10.65 -23.93 -3.86
C ASP A 202 12.00 -24.22 -3.18
N ASP A 203 12.01 -25.16 -2.23
CA ASP A 203 13.22 -25.53 -1.48
C ASP A 203 14.33 -26.14 -2.35
N GLN A 204 14.02 -26.52 -3.60
CA GLN A 204 15.01 -27.00 -4.58
C GLN A 204 15.55 -25.86 -5.47
N GLY A 205 15.13 -24.62 -5.22
CA GLY A 205 15.51 -23.44 -5.99
C GLY A 205 14.77 -23.30 -7.33
N THR A 206 13.74 -24.11 -7.58
CA THR A 206 12.94 -24.02 -8.81
C THR A 206 11.93 -22.89 -8.69
N GLY A 207 11.91 -22.01 -9.68
CA GLY A 207 10.89 -20.96 -9.78
C GLY A 207 9.59 -21.49 -10.38
N TRP A 208 8.47 -20.98 -9.89
CA TRP A 208 7.12 -21.30 -10.32
C TRP A 208 6.32 -20.03 -10.51
N LEU A 209 5.44 -20.01 -11.51
CA LEU A 209 4.52 -18.91 -11.75
C LEU A 209 3.11 -19.44 -11.96
N THR A 210 2.17 -18.99 -11.14
CA THR A 210 0.73 -19.19 -11.33
C THR A 210 0.09 -17.94 -11.88
N PHE A 211 -1.01 -18.10 -12.63
CA PHE A 211 -1.76 -16.98 -13.19
C PHE A 211 -3.11 -17.48 -13.69
N GLY A 212 -4.02 -16.55 -14.00
CA GLY A 212 -5.19 -16.82 -14.84
C GLY A 212 -6.47 -16.17 -14.36
N GLY A 213 -7.50 -16.26 -15.19
CA GLY A 213 -8.74 -15.51 -15.08
C GLY A 213 -9.52 -15.52 -16.40
N GLY A 214 -10.68 -14.87 -16.41
CA GLY A 214 -11.54 -14.74 -17.58
C GLY A 214 -12.85 -15.53 -17.48
N THR A 215 -13.52 -15.73 -18.62
CA THR A 215 -14.86 -16.33 -18.65
C THR A 215 -14.81 -17.80 -18.20
N PRO A 216 -15.63 -18.21 -17.21
CA PRO A 216 -15.64 -19.58 -16.72
C PRO A 216 -16.23 -20.55 -17.77
N LYS A 217 -15.65 -21.74 -17.91
CA LYS A 217 -16.27 -22.82 -18.72
C LYS A 217 -17.54 -23.38 -18.08
N THR A 218 -17.48 -23.57 -16.76
CA THR A 218 -18.64 -23.92 -15.93
C THR A 218 -18.53 -23.16 -14.61
N LYS A 219 -19.64 -23.04 -13.87
CA LYS A 219 -19.65 -22.36 -12.57
C LYS A 219 -18.77 -23.08 -11.54
N TYR A 220 -18.90 -24.41 -11.43
CA TYR A 220 -18.13 -25.21 -10.48
C TYR A 220 -16.66 -25.36 -10.88
N MET A 221 -16.38 -25.60 -12.16
CA MET A 221 -15.03 -25.73 -12.71
C MET A 221 -14.80 -24.71 -13.83
N PRO A 222 -14.35 -23.49 -13.50
CA PRO A 222 -14.07 -22.44 -14.47
C PRO A 222 -12.97 -22.79 -15.47
N ASP A 223 -12.01 -23.63 -15.07
CA ASP A 223 -10.83 -24.02 -15.86
C ASP A 223 -9.95 -22.81 -16.28
N ASN A 224 -9.77 -21.84 -15.37
CA ASN A 224 -9.06 -20.59 -15.65
C ASN A 224 -7.78 -20.36 -14.83
N ALA A 225 -7.33 -21.33 -14.03
CA ALA A 225 -6.08 -21.25 -13.27
C ALA A 225 -4.96 -22.07 -13.94
N ARG A 226 -3.75 -21.49 -14.01
CA ARG A 226 -2.59 -22.08 -14.70
C ARG A 226 -1.34 -22.01 -13.82
N ILE A 227 -0.39 -22.89 -14.11
CA ILE A 227 0.94 -22.91 -13.50
C ILE A 227 2.00 -23.30 -14.53
N VAL A 228 3.20 -22.73 -14.38
CA VAL A 228 4.36 -23.03 -15.22
C VAL A 228 5.65 -22.99 -14.38
N LYS A 229 6.66 -23.78 -14.77
CA LYS A 229 8.02 -23.63 -14.22
C LYS A 229 8.71 -22.44 -14.86
N LEU A 230 9.42 -21.68 -14.05
CA LEU A 230 10.34 -20.65 -14.53
C LEU A 230 11.73 -21.23 -14.77
N GLY A 231 12.46 -20.63 -15.70
CA GLY A 231 13.86 -20.90 -15.92
C GLY A 231 14.72 -20.47 -14.73
N LYS A 232 15.98 -20.90 -14.75
CA LYS A 232 16.98 -20.51 -13.74
C LYS A 232 17.27 -19.01 -13.72
N ASP A 233 16.82 -18.23 -14.69
CA ASP A 233 16.96 -16.77 -14.72
C ASP A 233 15.73 -16.05 -14.13
N MET A 234 14.67 -16.79 -13.79
CA MET A 234 13.35 -16.29 -13.37
C MET A 234 12.64 -15.39 -14.39
N ILE A 235 13.19 -15.21 -15.59
CA ILE A 235 12.65 -14.35 -16.65
C ILE A 235 12.34 -15.12 -17.94
N SER A 236 12.39 -16.45 -17.87
CA SER A 236 12.02 -17.38 -18.93
C SER A 236 11.12 -18.50 -18.39
N LEU A 237 10.44 -19.21 -19.29
CA LEU A 237 9.63 -20.39 -18.97
C LEU A 237 10.45 -21.67 -19.22
N ALA A 238 10.29 -22.67 -18.35
CA ALA A 238 11.03 -23.93 -18.39
C ALA A 238 10.15 -25.18 -18.45
N SER A 239 8.85 -25.02 -18.66
CA SER A 239 7.92 -26.11 -18.94
C SER A 239 6.77 -25.61 -19.80
N ASP A 240 5.97 -26.55 -20.30
CA ASP A 240 4.64 -26.25 -20.79
C ASP A 240 3.76 -25.72 -19.64
N VAL A 241 2.76 -24.91 -20.01
CA VAL A 241 1.74 -24.43 -19.08
C VAL A 241 0.80 -25.57 -18.70
N ALA A 242 0.62 -25.79 -17.40
CA ALA A 242 -0.28 -26.78 -16.83
C ALA A 242 -1.51 -26.13 -16.22
N LYS A 243 -2.59 -26.91 -16.09
CA LYS A 243 -3.85 -26.49 -15.49
C LYS A 243 -3.88 -26.75 -13.99
N ILE A 244 -4.50 -25.84 -13.25
CA ILE A 244 -4.94 -26.09 -11.87
C ILE A 244 -6.47 -26.17 -11.88
N PRO A 245 -7.08 -27.33 -11.55
CA PRO A 245 -8.53 -27.50 -11.57
C PRO A 245 -9.17 -26.91 -10.30
N ALA A 246 -9.09 -25.58 -10.15
CA ALA A 246 -9.56 -24.84 -8.98
C ALA A 246 -11.09 -24.63 -9.02
N PRO A 247 -11.86 -25.25 -8.10
CA PRO A 247 -13.32 -25.10 -8.08
C PRO A 247 -13.74 -23.66 -7.77
N TYR A 248 -14.74 -23.14 -8.47
CA TYR A 248 -15.25 -21.77 -8.32
C TYR A 248 -14.18 -20.67 -8.47
N PHE A 249 -13.06 -20.95 -9.15
CA PHE A 249 -11.98 -19.98 -9.35
C PHE A 249 -12.45 -18.69 -10.03
N ASN A 250 -12.00 -17.54 -9.51
CA ASN A 250 -12.17 -16.23 -10.12
C ASN A 250 -10.82 -15.59 -10.49
N GLU A 251 -9.96 -15.35 -9.51
CA GLU A 251 -8.73 -14.55 -9.63
C GLU A 251 -7.77 -14.76 -8.44
N ALA A 252 -6.78 -13.87 -8.26
CA ALA A 252 -5.86 -13.82 -7.13
C ALA A 252 -5.05 -15.11 -6.91
N SER A 253 -4.37 -15.58 -7.96
CA SER A 253 -3.51 -16.76 -7.88
C SER A 253 -2.30 -16.47 -6.97
N ASP A 254 -2.13 -17.25 -5.90
CA ASP A 254 -0.95 -17.20 -5.04
C ASP A 254 -0.41 -18.62 -4.80
N LEU A 255 0.91 -18.73 -4.59
CA LEU A 255 1.57 -20.03 -4.48
C LEU A 255 2.58 -20.03 -3.33
N ASN A 256 2.45 -21.00 -2.44
CA ASN A 256 3.33 -21.23 -1.31
C ASN A 256 3.95 -22.63 -1.39
N PHE A 257 5.13 -22.81 -0.77
CA PHE A 257 5.75 -24.14 -0.60
C PHE A 257 5.94 -24.44 0.88
N ILE A 258 5.26 -25.49 1.36
CA ILE A 258 5.27 -25.84 2.78
C ILE A 258 5.45 -27.34 2.92
N ASN A 259 6.54 -27.74 3.60
CA ASN A 259 6.83 -29.14 3.92
C ASN A 259 6.76 -30.06 2.68
N GLY A 260 7.46 -29.65 1.62
CA GLY A 260 7.51 -30.39 0.35
C GLY A 260 6.19 -30.38 -0.43
N THR A 261 5.29 -29.43 -0.19
CA THR A 261 3.94 -29.35 -0.78
C THR A 261 3.71 -27.98 -1.39
N TRP A 262 3.24 -27.94 -2.64
CA TRP A 262 2.73 -26.72 -3.23
C TRP A 262 1.33 -26.45 -2.68
N VAL A 263 1.12 -25.23 -2.19
CA VAL A 263 -0.15 -24.73 -1.66
C VAL A 263 -0.59 -23.60 -2.57
N TYR A 264 -1.61 -23.86 -3.38
CA TYR A 264 -2.17 -22.88 -4.31
C TYR A 264 -3.41 -22.25 -3.71
N SER A 265 -3.38 -20.94 -3.52
CA SER A 265 -4.51 -20.16 -3.01
C SER A 265 -5.13 -19.33 -4.12
N TYR A 266 -6.44 -19.10 -4.03
CA TYR A 266 -7.18 -18.31 -5.03
C TYR A 266 -8.47 -17.74 -4.45
N CYS A 267 -8.94 -16.65 -5.07
CA CYS A 267 -10.25 -16.06 -4.78
C CYS A 267 -11.35 -16.80 -5.53
N THR A 268 -12.40 -17.19 -4.81
CA THR A 268 -13.59 -17.80 -5.41
C THR A 268 -14.52 -16.76 -6.04
N ASP A 269 -15.37 -17.18 -6.97
CA ASP A 269 -16.34 -16.27 -7.61
C ASP A 269 -17.45 -15.80 -6.65
N TRP A 270 -18.27 -14.85 -7.12
CA TRP A 270 -19.38 -14.27 -6.37
C TRP A 270 -20.67 -15.11 -6.40
N GLY A 271 -20.71 -16.20 -7.16
CA GLY A 271 -21.92 -16.97 -7.41
C GLY A 271 -22.28 -17.93 -6.28
N GLU A 272 -23.54 -18.38 -6.25
CA GLU A 272 -23.97 -19.38 -5.26
C GLU A 272 -23.26 -20.74 -5.42
N ARG A 273 -23.00 -21.44 -4.30
CA ARG A 273 -22.37 -22.79 -4.32
C ARG A 273 -23.40 -23.90 -4.54
N THR A 274 -23.84 -24.03 -5.79
CA THR A 274 -24.85 -25.01 -6.23
C THR A 274 -24.33 -26.44 -6.38
N GLU A 275 -23.02 -26.61 -6.54
CA GLU A 275 -22.35 -27.90 -6.73
C GLU A 275 -21.22 -28.05 -5.71
N TRP A 276 -21.21 -29.16 -4.96
CA TRP A 276 -20.14 -29.43 -4.01
C TRP A 276 -20.02 -30.93 -3.75
N PRO A 277 -18.97 -31.59 -4.25
CA PRO A 277 -18.83 -33.04 -4.12
C PRO A 277 -18.19 -33.48 -2.79
N TYR A 278 -17.77 -32.55 -1.94
CA TYR A 278 -17.12 -32.85 -0.66
C TYR A 278 -18.17 -33.00 0.45
N SER A 279 -18.12 -34.12 1.18
CA SER A 279 -18.99 -34.37 2.34
C SER A 279 -18.33 -33.99 3.67
N ASN A 280 -17.01 -33.78 3.68
CA ASN A 280 -16.19 -33.55 4.87
C ASN A 280 -15.49 -32.18 4.88
N ILE A 281 -15.79 -31.33 3.89
CA ILE A 281 -15.23 -29.99 3.75
C ILE A 281 -16.40 -29.07 3.42
N ASP A 282 -16.53 -27.96 4.14
CA ASP A 282 -17.62 -27.02 3.94
C ASP A 282 -17.51 -26.30 2.59
N LYS A 283 -18.65 -25.88 2.05
CA LYS A 283 -18.71 -25.06 0.83
C LYS A 283 -18.04 -23.71 1.09
N PRO A 284 -17.15 -23.22 0.20
CA PRO A 284 -16.59 -21.88 0.33
C PRO A 284 -17.67 -20.81 0.17
N THR A 285 -17.59 -19.70 0.89
CA THR A 285 -18.51 -18.55 0.69
C THR A 285 -18.14 -17.77 -0.58
N ALA A 286 -19.01 -16.84 -0.99
CA ALA A 286 -18.77 -15.95 -2.12
C ALA A 286 -17.51 -15.10 -1.89
N CYS A 287 -16.67 -14.94 -2.92
CA CYS A 287 -15.46 -14.09 -2.88
C CYS A 287 -14.60 -14.27 -1.63
N ASN A 288 -14.35 -15.53 -1.27
CA ASN A 288 -13.43 -15.93 -0.20
C ASN A 288 -12.13 -16.46 -0.80
N ILE A 289 -11.11 -16.66 0.04
CA ILE A 289 -9.88 -17.32 -0.38
C ILE A 289 -9.92 -18.80 -0.01
N SER A 290 -9.78 -19.62 -1.04
CA SER A 290 -9.67 -21.08 -0.95
C SER A 290 -8.28 -21.55 -1.31
N TYR A 291 -7.92 -22.77 -0.91
CA TYR A 291 -6.63 -23.35 -1.27
C TYR A 291 -6.71 -24.83 -1.66
N MET A 292 -5.74 -25.21 -2.50
CA MET A 292 -5.48 -26.57 -2.94
C MET A 292 -4.04 -26.95 -2.62
N THR A 293 -3.75 -28.25 -2.58
CA THR A 293 -2.39 -28.76 -2.38
C THR A 293 -2.01 -29.78 -3.44
N SER A 294 -0.72 -29.83 -3.78
CA SER A 294 -0.16 -30.86 -4.66
C SER A 294 1.29 -31.19 -4.27
N LYS A 295 1.72 -32.42 -4.61
CA LYS A 295 3.12 -32.87 -4.59
C LYS A 295 3.75 -32.89 -6.00
N THR A 296 2.96 -32.71 -7.05
CA THR A 296 3.37 -32.78 -8.46
C THR A 296 2.59 -31.74 -9.26
N PRO A 297 2.88 -30.45 -9.07
CA PRO A 297 1.95 -29.35 -9.40
C PRO A 297 1.69 -29.16 -10.91
N LEU A 298 2.49 -29.77 -11.79
CA LEU A 298 2.25 -29.80 -13.24
C LEU A 298 1.26 -30.89 -13.69
N THR A 299 0.90 -31.84 -12.82
CA THR A 299 -0.11 -32.88 -13.11
C THR A 299 -1.47 -32.39 -12.62
N PRO A 300 -2.44 -32.04 -13.50
CA PRO A 300 -3.70 -31.42 -13.08
C PRO A 300 -4.46 -32.22 -12.00
N ASP A 301 -4.54 -33.53 -12.15
CA ASP A 301 -5.28 -34.41 -11.22
C ASP A 301 -4.60 -34.61 -9.86
N SER A 302 -3.40 -34.07 -9.66
CA SER A 302 -2.69 -34.14 -8.38
C SER A 302 -3.17 -33.08 -7.37
N TRP A 303 -3.87 -32.05 -7.83
CA TRP A 303 -4.36 -30.96 -7.00
C TRP A 303 -5.57 -31.40 -6.18
N LYS A 304 -5.49 -31.22 -4.86
CA LYS A 304 -6.56 -31.55 -3.93
C LYS A 304 -7.05 -30.29 -3.24
N TYR A 305 -8.33 -29.97 -3.40
CA TYR A 305 -8.97 -28.92 -2.61
C TYR A 305 -8.86 -29.26 -1.11
N ARG A 306 -8.60 -28.23 -0.28
CA ARG A 306 -8.40 -28.41 1.16
C ARG A 306 -9.50 -27.70 1.93
N ASP A 307 -9.53 -26.38 1.90
CA ASP A 307 -10.54 -25.58 2.56
C ASP A 307 -10.50 -24.14 2.03
N ASN A 308 -11.31 -23.29 2.63
CA ASN A 308 -11.17 -21.86 2.61
C ASN A 308 -10.60 -21.35 3.94
N TYR A 309 -9.82 -20.28 3.87
CA TYR A 309 -9.08 -19.79 5.04
C TYR A 309 -9.15 -18.27 5.23
N PHE A 310 -9.83 -17.53 4.34
CA PHE A 310 -10.04 -16.10 4.52
C PHE A 310 -11.37 -15.67 3.92
N LYS A 311 -12.22 -15.04 4.74
CA LYS A 311 -13.54 -14.53 4.32
C LYS A 311 -13.42 -13.24 3.51
N ASN A 312 -14.49 -12.88 2.82
CA ASN A 312 -14.59 -11.52 2.31
C ASN A 312 -14.58 -10.53 3.48
N THR A 313 -13.85 -9.41 3.34
CA THR A 313 -13.69 -8.47 4.45
C THR A 313 -15.01 -7.79 4.82
N GLY A 314 -15.92 -7.62 3.86
CA GLY A 314 -17.27 -7.11 4.12
C GLY A 314 -18.13 -8.04 4.97
N ASP A 315 -17.94 -9.36 4.89
CA ASP A 315 -18.70 -10.34 5.69
C ASP A 315 -18.32 -10.29 7.18
N VAL A 316 -17.15 -9.73 7.49
CA VAL A 316 -16.64 -9.56 8.87
C VAL A 316 -16.63 -8.10 9.32
N ASN A 317 -17.36 -7.24 8.61
CA ASN A 317 -17.52 -5.81 8.91
C ASN A 317 -16.20 -5.01 8.91
N VAL A 318 -15.25 -5.39 8.07
CA VAL A 318 -14.03 -4.62 7.81
C VAL A 318 -14.12 -3.99 6.42
N GLY A 319 -14.75 -2.81 6.39
CA GLY A 319 -15.15 -2.11 5.17
C GLY A 319 -16.33 -2.80 4.45
N PRO A 320 -16.81 -2.24 3.33
CA PRO A 320 -17.82 -2.91 2.51
C PRO A 320 -17.27 -4.13 1.76
N LEU A 321 -18.15 -4.93 1.15
CA LEU A 321 -17.77 -6.03 0.26
C LEU A 321 -16.86 -5.54 -0.87
N THR A 322 -15.74 -6.23 -1.08
CA THR A 322 -14.74 -5.95 -2.11
C THR A 322 -14.25 -7.24 -2.75
N ASN A 323 -13.50 -7.20 -3.85
CA ASN A 323 -12.80 -8.41 -4.31
C ASN A 323 -11.80 -8.88 -3.24
N ASN A 324 -11.34 -10.12 -3.30
CA ASN A 324 -10.45 -10.68 -2.28
C ASN A 324 -9.11 -11.08 -2.91
N HIS A 325 -8.01 -10.66 -2.30
CA HIS A 325 -6.65 -10.94 -2.78
C HIS A 325 -5.73 -11.09 -1.58
N THR A 326 -4.86 -12.10 -1.58
CA THR A 326 -4.04 -12.43 -0.41
C THR A 326 -2.66 -12.93 -0.76
N HIS A 327 -1.75 -12.80 0.20
CA HIS A 327 -0.44 -13.43 0.17
C HIS A 327 -0.06 -13.94 1.56
N VAL A 328 0.26 -15.24 1.66
CA VAL A 328 0.76 -15.86 2.91
C VAL A 328 2.27 -15.81 2.93
N PHE A 329 2.87 -15.44 4.06
CA PHE A 329 4.33 -15.44 4.21
C PHE A 329 4.77 -15.70 5.65
N LYS A 330 6.04 -16.06 5.83
CA LYS A 330 6.67 -16.26 7.14
C LYS A 330 7.65 -15.13 7.43
N PHE A 331 7.53 -14.49 8.59
CA PHE A 331 8.43 -13.44 9.04
C PHE A 331 8.75 -13.61 10.53
N LYS A 332 10.04 -13.56 10.89
CA LYS A 332 10.52 -13.72 12.28
C LYS A 332 9.89 -14.91 13.03
N GLY A 333 9.73 -16.04 12.33
CA GLY A 333 9.23 -17.29 12.89
C GLY A 333 7.70 -17.41 12.97
N LYS A 334 6.95 -16.40 12.54
CA LYS A 334 5.48 -16.39 12.52
C LYS A 334 4.95 -16.33 11.11
N TYR A 335 3.75 -16.87 10.88
CA TYR A 335 3.04 -16.70 9.62
C TYR A 335 2.15 -15.47 9.66
N TYR A 336 2.00 -14.86 8.50
CA TYR A 336 1.14 -13.71 8.27
C TYR A 336 0.36 -13.87 6.98
N LEU A 337 -0.80 -13.23 6.95
CA LEU A 337 -1.65 -13.10 5.78
C LEU A 337 -1.74 -11.62 5.43
N ALA A 338 -1.11 -11.20 4.34
CA ALA A 338 -1.41 -9.91 3.73
C ALA A 338 -2.67 -10.03 2.86
N TYR A 339 -3.51 -8.99 2.88
CA TYR A 339 -4.76 -8.92 2.13
C TYR A 339 -5.14 -7.46 1.89
N HIS A 340 -6.23 -7.18 1.17
CA HIS A 340 -6.82 -5.84 1.16
C HIS A 340 -8.23 -5.80 1.72
N ALA A 341 -8.62 -4.63 2.22
CA ALA A 341 -10.00 -4.28 2.54
C ALA A 341 -10.23 -2.79 2.23
N MET A 342 -11.46 -2.33 2.28
CA MET A 342 -11.79 -0.92 2.03
C MET A 342 -11.80 -0.10 3.33
N TYR A 343 -10.62 0.00 3.98
CA TYR A 343 -10.46 0.63 5.30
C TYR A 343 -10.68 2.16 5.30
N LEU A 344 -10.20 2.85 4.26
CA LEU A 344 -10.10 4.30 4.27
C LEU A 344 -11.21 5.01 3.48
N GLN A 345 -12.19 4.28 2.93
CA GLN A 345 -13.21 4.88 2.08
C GLN A 345 -14.02 5.98 2.78
N ASP A 346 -14.50 5.72 4.00
CA ASP A 346 -15.23 6.71 4.79
C ASP A 346 -14.32 7.90 5.14
N TYR A 347 -13.04 7.62 5.43
CA TYR A 347 -12.06 8.64 5.78
C TYR A 347 -11.78 9.60 4.62
N PHE A 348 -11.64 9.09 3.39
CA PHE A 348 -11.48 9.91 2.18
C PHE A 348 -12.83 10.39 1.61
N GLY A 349 -13.96 10.05 2.24
CA GLY A 349 -15.29 10.44 1.81
C GLY A 349 -15.66 9.90 0.42
N THR A 350 -15.25 8.68 0.10
CA THR A 350 -15.51 8.03 -1.20
C THR A 350 -16.28 6.72 -1.03
N LYS A 351 -17.02 6.34 -2.08
CA LYS A 351 -17.64 5.02 -2.23
C LYS A 351 -17.16 4.31 -3.50
N GLY A 352 -16.00 4.73 -4.00
CA GLY A 352 -15.50 4.36 -5.32
C GLY A 352 -14.94 2.95 -5.45
N GLY A 353 -14.80 2.19 -4.37
CA GLY A 353 -14.21 0.85 -4.39
C GLY A 353 -12.69 0.84 -4.18
N PHE A 354 -12.14 1.84 -3.50
CA PHE A 354 -10.68 1.95 -3.27
C PHE A 354 -10.25 1.15 -2.05
N ARG A 355 -9.19 0.36 -2.19
CA ARG A 355 -8.77 -0.64 -1.21
C ARG A 355 -7.50 -0.19 -0.46
N ASN A 356 -7.22 -0.84 0.66
CA ASN A 356 -6.00 -0.66 1.46
C ASN A 356 -5.48 -2.02 1.91
N ALA A 357 -4.17 -2.21 1.82
CA ALA A 357 -3.50 -3.39 2.35
C ALA A 357 -3.65 -3.46 3.87
N GLY A 358 -3.99 -4.64 4.38
CA GLY A 358 -3.96 -5.02 5.77
C GLY A 358 -3.18 -6.33 5.95
N ILE A 359 -2.92 -6.67 7.19
CA ILE A 359 -2.21 -7.89 7.55
C ILE A 359 -2.77 -8.50 8.84
N GLU A 360 -2.79 -9.82 8.92
CA GLU A 360 -3.09 -10.55 10.15
C GLU A 360 -1.97 -11.54 10.47
N GLU A 361 -1.73 -11.79 11.76
CA GLU A 361 -0.97 -12.96 12.18
C GLU A 361 -1.82 -14.21 11.92
N MET A 362 -1.21 -15.23 11.33
CA MET A 362 -1.86 -16.47 10.93
C MET A 362 -1.17 -17.65 11.60
N GLN A 363 -1.96 -18.65 12.01
CA GLN A 363 -1.43 -19.95 12.40
C GLN A 363 -1.37 -20.84 11.17
N VAL A 364 -0.27 -21.56 10.96
CA VAL A 364 -0.14 -22.54 9.87
C VAL A 364 0.33 -23.85 10.48
N ASP A 365 -0.42 -24.92 10.22
CA ASP A 365 0.05 -26.26 10.54
C ASP A 365 0.94 -26.75 9.39
N GLU A 366 2.25 -26.55 9.52
CA GLU A 366 3.23 -26.97 8.51
C GLU A 366 3.28 -28.50 8.35
N LYS A 367 2.95 -29.27 9.39
CA LYS A 367 2.99 -30.74 9.36
C LYS A 367 1.87 -31.29 8.48
N ASN A 368 0.65 -30.80 8.68
CA ASN A 368 -0.53 -31.25 7.92
C ASN A 368 -0.83 -30.38 6.69
N VAL A 369 -0.06 -29.30 6.50
CA VAL A 369 -0.19 -28.31 5.43
C VAL A 369 -1.64 -27.82 5.36
N SER A 370 -2.09 -27.24 6.47
CA SER A 370 -3.45 -26.71 6.60
C SER A 370 -3.46 -25.27 7.12
N PHE A 371 -4.33 -24.48 6.50
CA PHE A 371 -4.56 -23.07 6.80
C PHE A 371 -5.90 -22.92 7.52
N PRO A 372 -5.90 -22.64 8.84
CA PRO A 372 -7.10 -22.27 9.58
C PRO A 372 -7.68 -20.95 9.09
N MET A 373 -8.98 -20.76 9.33
CA MET A 373 -9.68 -19.52 9.01
C MET A 373 -9.08 -18.32 9.73
N VAL A 374 -8.76 -17.28 8.97
CA VAL A 374 -8.38 -15.94 9.43
C VAL A 374 -9.45 -14.95 8.98
N ASN A 375 -9.73 -13.94 9.80
CA ASN A 375 -10.63 -12.85 9.44
C ASN A 375 -9.87 -11.53 9.47
N ALA A 376 -10.20 -10.63 8.55
CA ALA A 376 -9.70 -9.27 8.57
C ALA A 376 -10.06 -8.57 9.90
N THR A 377 -9.17 -7.72 10.39
CA THR A 377 -9.46 -6.81 11.50
C THR A 377 -8.86 -5.42 11.27
N PHE A 378 -9.38 -4.41 11.96
CA PHE A 378 -8.68 -3.13 12.11
C PHE A 378 -7.47 -3.25 13.06
N LYS A 379 -7.54 -4.17 14.03
CA LYS A 379 -6.50 -4.34 15.05
C LYS A 379 -5.16 -4.73 14.42
N GLY A 380 -5.15 -5.68 13.49
CA GLY A 380 -3.94 -6.24 12.88
C GLY A 380 -3.02 -6.93 13.90
N PRO A 381 -1.76 -7.21 13.52
CA PRO A 381 -0.80 -7.88 14.37
C PRO A 381 -0.34 -6.98 15.53
N SER A 382 0.16 -7.63 16.58
CA SER A 382 0.87 -6.91 17.65
C SER A 382 2.28 -6.53 17.19
N GLN A 383 2.80 -5.42 17.72
CA GLN A 383 4.18 -5.00 17.45
C GLN A 383 5.17 -6.08 17.91
N LEU A 384 6.09 -6.47 17.04
CA LEU A 384 7.02 -7.57 17.33
C LEU A 384 8.16 -7.15 18.26
N ASN A 385 8.71 -5.96 18.04
CA ASN A 385 9.82 -5.43 18.82
C ASN A 385 9.60 -3.92 19.00
N PRO A 386 9.95 -3.35 20.17
CA PRO A 386 10.00 -1.90 20.32
C PRO A 386 10.97 -1.27 19.32
N LEU A 387 10.60 -0.11 18.79
CA LEU A 387 11.47 0.70 17.93
C LEU A 387 12.59 1.32 18.77
N ASN A 388 13.81 1.36 18.21
CA ASN A 388 14.93 2.03 18.86
C ASN A 388 14.99 3.51 18.44
N PRO A 389 14.65 4.48 19.32
CA PRO A 389 14.62 5.90 18.96
C PRO A 389 16.02 6.53 18.91
N TYR A 390 17.09 5.79 19.27
CA TYR A 390 18.46 6.28 19.36
C TYR A 390 19.34 5.97 18.13
N VAL A 391 18.76 5.36 17.11
CA VAL A 391 19.37 5.21 15.79
C VAL A 391 18.67 6.11 14.80
N LEU A 392 19.26 6.31 13.63
CA LEU A 392 18.64 7.10 12.56
C LEU A 392 17.34 6.43 12.13
N GLN A 393 16.24 7.17 12.22
CA GLN A 393 14.91 6.77 11.80
C GLN A 393 14.43 7.67 10.68
N GLN A 394 13.72 7.07 9.72
CA GLN A 394 13.15 7.78 8.58
C GLN A 394 11.76 8.36 8.96
N ALA A 395 11.46 9.59 8.54
CA ALA A 395 10.22 10.29 8.86
C ALA A 395 8.99 9.63 8.22
N GLU A 396 9.19 8.93 7.12
CA GLU A 396 8.22 8.09 6.42
C GLU A 396 8.01 6.71 7.05
N THR A 397 8.65 6.44 8.20
CA THR A 397 8.33 5.29 9.05
C THR A 397 7.22 5.69 10.02
N THR A 398 6.02 5.15 9.82
CA THR A 398 4.83 5.61 10.53
C THR A 398 3.92 4.47 11.00
N GLY A 399 3.39 4.62 12.20
CA GLY A 399 2.27 3.85 12.76
C GLY A 399 0.92 4.53 12.57
N GLY A 400 0.88 5.79 12.13
CA GLY A 400 -0.34 6.55 11.81
C GLY A 400 -0.04 8.00 11.44
N THR A 401 -0.86 8.61 10.60
CA THR A 401 -0.67 9.99 10.12
C THR A 401 -1.90 10.84 10.38
N SER A 402 -1.79 12.16 10.26
CA SER A 402 -2.96 13.05 10.23
C SER A 402 -3.68 13.07 8.87
N GLY A 403 -3.39 12.10 7.99
CA GLY A 403 -4.03 11.84 6.69
C GLY A 403 -3.88 12.89 5.60
N GLN A 404 -3.50 14.13 5.93
CA GLN A 404 -3.03 15.16 4.98
C GLN A 404 -1.49 15.27 4.96
N VAL A 405 -0.80 14.24 5.47
CA VAL A 405 0.64 14.04 5.25
C VAL A 405 0.85 13.55 3.82
N GLN A 406 1.86 14.09 3.15
CA GLN A 406 2.40 13.60 1.90
C GLN A 406 3.85 13.17 2.07
N PHE A 407 4.29 12.35 1.12
CA PHE A 407 5.65 11.90 1.02
C PHE A 407 6.19 12.17 -0.38
N GLU A 408 7.35 12.80 -0.46
CA GLU A 408 8.04 13.12 -1.73
C GLU A 408 9.38 12.38 -1.76
N ALA A 409 9.81 11.88 -2.93
CA ALA A 409 11.09 11.19 -3.04
C ALA A 409 12.26 12.18 -2.86
N ALA A 410 13.29 11.80 -2.11
CA ALA A 410 14.46 12.64 -1.91
C ALA A 410 15.75 11.82 -1.81
N GLY A 411 16.80 12.24 -2.54
CA GLY A 411 18.11 11.60 -2.43
C GLY A 411 18.13 10.18 -3.02
N ASN A 412 18.38 9.18 -2.18
CA ASN A 412 18.56 7.79 -2.62
C ASN A 412 17.21 7.13 -2.94
N LEU A 413 17.24 6.08 -3.77
CA LEU A 413 16.05 5.29 -4.09
C LEU A 413 15.44 4.68 -2.83
N GLY A 414 14.12 4.78 -2.72
CA GLY A 414 13.36 4.31 -1.56
C GLY A 414 13.33 5.27 -0.37
N ASN A 415 14.03 6.42 -0.43
CA ASN A 415 13.97 7.46 0.58
C ASN A 415 12.87 8.47 0.25
N MET A 416 12.03 8.76 1.24
CA MET A 416 10.91 9.68 1.13
C MET A 416 11.00 10.75 2.21
N VAL A 417 10.31 11.87 2.03
CA VAL A 417 10.30 12.95 3.03
C VAL A 417 8.88 13.37 3.33
N ALA A 418 8.56 13.51 4.61
CA ALA A 418 7.25 13.94 5.06
C ALA A 418 7.04 15.44 4.79
N LYS A 419 5.83 15.78 4.32
CA LYS A 419 5.37 17.15 4.06
C LYS A 419 3.88 17.27 4.38
N GLY A 420 3.45 18.44 4.81
CA GLY A 420 2.03 18.69 5.05
C GLY A 420 1.32 19.33 3.84
N LYS A 421 0.13 18.85 3.47
CA LYS A 421 -0.79 19.58 2.57
C LYS A 421 -1.46 20.79 3.25
N ALA A 422 -1.51 20.77 4.57
CA ALA A 422 -2.07 21.82 5.39
C ALA A 422 -1.19 22.01 6.64
N ASP A 423 -1.34 23.12 7.34
CA ASP A 423 -0.56 23.38 8.55
C ASP A 423 -0.80 22.32 9.63
N GLN A 424 0.25 22.04 10.41
CA GLN A 424 0.28 21.12 11.56
C GLN A 424 -0.20 19.72 11.17
N GLN A 425 0.54 19.04 10.29
CA GLN A 425 0.35 17.62 10.05
C GLN A 425 1.14 16.80 11.06
N CYS A 426 0.72 15.56 11.27
CA CYS A 426 1.28 14.66 12.26
C CYS A 426 1.70 13.35 11.61
N VAL A 427 2.90 12.88 11.96
CA VAL A 427 3.31 11.48 11.81
C VAL A 427 3.50 10.90 13.21
N MET A 428 2.96 9.71 13.46
CA MET A 428 3.13 8.96 14.70
C MET A 428 4.04 7.76 14.48
N VAL A 429 4.91 7.49 15.44
CA VAL A 429 5.68 6.26 15.57
C VAL A 429 5.28 5.57 16.87
N ARG A 430 5.00 4.27 16.80
CA ARG A 430 4.53 3.50 17.94
C ARG A 430 5.63 2.69 18.62
N GLY A 431 5.54 2.61 19.94
CA GLY A 431 6.36 1.72 20.76
C GLY A 431 7.86 1.96 20.68
N ALA A 432 8.29 3.21 20.81
CA ALA A 432 9.71 3.56 20.93
C ALA A 432 10.24 3.27 22.34
N ASP A 433 11.36 2.56 22.45
CA ASP A 433 11.94 2.13 23.72
C ASP A 433 12.86 3.21 24.35
N PHE A 434 12.35 3.86 25.39
CA PHE A 434 13.08 4.77 26.28
C PHE A 434 13.44 4.11 27.63
N SER A 435 13.21 2.81 27.81
CA SER A 435 13.37 2.14 29.11
C SER A 435 14.81 2.12 29.62
N LYS A 436 15.76 1.97 28.70
CA LYS A 436 17.20 1.83 29.03
C LYS A 436 17.92 3.17 29.14
N GLN A 437 17.43 4.20 28.48
CA GLN A 437 18.15 5.46 28.25
C GLN A 437 17.18 6.63 28.27
N ILE A 438 17.58 7.73 28.89
CA ILE A 438 16.83 8.99 28.89
C ILE A 438 17.46 9.87 27.82
N PRO A 439 16.68 10.45 26.89
CA PRO A 439 17.25 11.28 25.84
C PRO A 439 17.58 12.69 26.35
N ALA A 440 18.75 13.22 25.98
CA ALA A 440 19.16 14.59 26.30
C ALA A 440 18.95 15.57 25.14
N LYS A 441 18.95 15.10 23.89
CA LYS A 441 18.63 15.92 22.71
C LYS A 441 17.76 15.17 21.72
N PHE A 442 17.15 15.93 20.83
CA PHE A 442 16.50 15.45 19.62
C PHE A 442 17.16 16.09 18.40
N GLU A 443 17.40 15.27 17.38
CA GLU A 443 17.93 15.69 16.09
C GLU A 443 16.93 15.35 14.99
N ALA A 444 16.75 16.28 14.05
CA ALA A 444 15.97 16.06 12.84
C ALA A 444 16.64 16.69 11.62
N ARG A 445 16.66 15.97 10.50
CA ARG A 445 17.05 16.47 9.18
C ARG A 445 15.82 17.06 8.51
N VAL A 446 15.88 18.36 8.22
CA VAL A 446 14.76 19.15 7.71
C VAL A 446 15.22 20.14 6.64
N LYS A 447 14.28 20.65 5.85
CA LYS A 447 14.48 21.69 4.84
C LYS A 447 13.24 22.58 4.78
N GLY A 448 13.42 23.85 4.41
CA GLY A 448 12.34 24.82 4.24
C GLY A 448 12.05 25.65 5.49
N LYS A 449 11.01 26.48 5.42
CA LYS A 449 10.63 27.38 6.51
C LYS A 449 9.49 26.77 7.31
N GLY A 450 9.76 26.37 8.54
CA GLY A 450 8.74 25.70 9.34
C GLY A 450 9.22 25.28 10.73
N ARG A 451 8.42 24.44 11.36
CA ARG A 451 8.66 23.94 12.71
C ARG A 451 8.22 22.48 12.80
N ILE A 452 8.93 21.73 13.62
CA ILE A 452 8.54 20.39 14.07
C ILE A 452 8.49 20.37 15.59
N ASP A 453 7.34 19.95 16.11
CA ASP A 453 7.04 19.74 17.51
C ASP A 453 6.95 18.24 17.79
N VAL A 454 7.69 17.79 18.80
CA VAL A 454 7.72 16.38 19.20
C VAL A 454 6.90 16.22 20.47
N TYR A 455 5.90 15.34 20.43
CA TYR A 455 5.11 14.94 21.58
C TYR A 455 5.33 13.46 21.88
N VAL A 456 5.07 13.06 23.13
CA VAL A 456 5.18 11.67 23.59
C VAL A 456 3.85 11.27 24.21
N ASN A 457 3.34 10.09 23.84
CA ASN A 457 2.08 9.45 24.26
C ASN A 457 0.77 10.13 23.87
N ASN A 458 0.70 11.46 23.87
CA ASN A 458 -0.48 12.19 23.46
C ASN A 458 -0.11 13.57 22.93
N LEU A 459 -1.06 14.23 22.27
CA LEU A 459 -0.89 15.55 21.67
C LEU A 459 -1.32 16.70 22.60
N LYS A 460 -1.42 16.45 23.92
CA LYS A 460 -1.84 17.45 24.90
C LYS A 460 -0.64 18.22 25.44
N GLY A 461 -0.88 19.48 25.79
CA GLY A 461 0.09 20.30 26.52
C GLY A 461 1.26 20.78 25.68
N THR A 462 2.43 20.87 26.31
CA THR A 462 3.64 21.42 25.69
C THR A 462 4.44 20.31 25.00
N PRO A 463 4.93 20.52 23.77
CA PRO A 463 5.81 19.55 23.13
C PRO A 463 7.07 19.31 23.95
N LEU A 464 7.55 18.08 23.93
CA LEU A 464 8.82 17.66 24.55
C LEU A 464 9.99 18.51 24.06
N VAL A 465 10.01 18.78 22.75
CA VAL A 465 11.01 19.59 22.07
C VAL A 465 10.45 20.15 20.77
N SER A 466 10.93 21.34 20.40
CA SER A 466 10.50 22.06 19.20
C SER A 466 11.72 22.56 18.42
N LEU A 467 11.82 22.20 17.15
CA LEU A 467 12.87 22.68 16.23
C LEU A 467 12.23 23.62 15.20
N THR A 468 12.85 24.78 14.97
CA THR A 468 12.44 25.74 13.94
C THR A 468 13.48 25.75 12.85
N CYS A 469 13.06 25.67 11.59
CA CYS A 469 13.90 25.72 10.40
C CYS A 469 13.55 26.95 9.57
N ASP A 470 14.57 27.62 9.04
CA ASP A 470 14.44 28.66 8.00
C ASP A 470 15.58 28.49 6.96
N GLU A 471 15.94 27.24 6.70
CA GLU A 471 17.05 26.87 5.83
C GLU A 471 16.52 26.38 4.48
N LYS A 472 17.10 26.89 3.38
CA LYS A 472 16.72 26.47 2.02
C LYS A 472 17.31 25.11 1.64
N GLU A 473 18.39 24.71 2.28
CA GLU A 473 19.06 23.44 2.07
C GLU A 473 18.83 22.49 3.25
N TRP A 474 19.02 21.19 2.99
CA TRP A 474 18.92 20.16 4.01
C TRP A 474 19.87 20.44 5.17
N THR A 475 19.32 20.55 6.36
CA THR A 475 20.05 20.83 7.60
C THR A 475 19.62 19.86 8.70
N THR A 476 20.58 19.39 9.49
CA THR A 476 20.29 18.67 10.74
C THR A 476 20.19 19.68 11.88
N LEU A 477 18.99 19.88 12.40
CA LEU A 477 18.74 20.67 13.59
C LEU A 477 18.86 19.78 14.84
N SER A 478 19.36 20.36 15.93
CA SER A 478 19.55 19.65 17.21
C SER A 478 19.14 20.55 18.36
N LYS A 479 18.37 20.03 19.32
CA LYS A 479 17.97 20.78 20.52
C LYS A 479 17.92 19.90 21.76
N LYS A 480 18.36 20.47 22.88
CA LYS A 480 18.25 19.84 24.19
C LYS A 480 16.79 19.65 24.58
N ILE A 481 16.50 18.48 25.15
CA ILE A 481 15.20 18.15 25.71
C ILE A 481 15.16 18.69 27.14
N ALA A 482 14.20 19.57 27.42
CA ALA A 482 14.07 20.22 28.72
C ALA A 482 13.12 19.46 29.67
N MET A 483 12.15 18.74 29.11
CA MET A 483 11.16 17.97 29.86
C MET A 483 11.62 16.52 30.02
N LYS A 484 11.30 15.90 31.16
CA LYS A 484 11.61 14.47 31.37
C LYS A 484 10.63 13.60 30.58
N ILE A 485 11.14 12.52 30.00
CA ILE A 485 10.34 11.40 29.51
C ILE A 485 10.41 10.31 30.56
N ASP A 486 9.29 9.64 30.81
CA ASP A 486 9.26 8.45 31.65
C ASP A 486 10.05 7.31 31.01
N LYS A 487 10.57 6.41 31.86
CA LYS A 487 11.21 5.19 31.35
C LYS A 487 10.13 4.22 30.92
N GLY A 488 10.07 3.91 29.64
CA GLY A 488 9.05 3.02 29.12
C GLY A 488 9.11 2.87 27.61
N VAL A 489 8.05 2.27 27.08
CA VAL A 489 7.82 2.11 25.65
C VAL A 489 6.70 3.07 25.29
N GLU A 490 7.02 4.10 24.52
CA GLU A 490 6.16 5.27 24.33
C GLU A 490 5.85 5.50 22.85
N ASN A 491 4.71 6.11 22.55
CA ASN A 491 4.41 6.58 21.20
C ASN A 491 5.00 7.99 21.00
N ILE A 492 5.56 8.26 19.83
CA ILE A 492 6.10 9.57 19.46
C ILE A 492 5.22 10.18 18.38
N TYR A 493 4.91 11.47 18.52
CA TYR A 493 4.15 12.23 17.53
C TYR A 493 4.99 13.41 17.06
N PHE A 494 5.15 13.52 15.74
CA PHE A 494 5.85 14.60 15.08
C PHE A 494 4.84 15.51 14.41
N VAL A 495 4.57 16.67 15.01
CA VAL A 495 3.66 17.68 14.46
C VAL A 495 4.47 18.73 13.73
N PHE A 496 4.30 18.84 12.42
CA PHE A 496 5.09 19.73 11.59
C PHE A 496 4.22 20.66 10.74
N ASN A 497 4.70 21.87 10.54
CA ASN A 497 4.04 22.92 9.76
C ASN A 497 5.05 23.86 9.12
N GLY A 498 4.60 24.62 8.12
CA GLY A 498 5.42 25.60 7.44
C GLY A 498 5.47 25.44 5.92
N GLU A 499 5.80 26.53 5.26
CA GLU A 499 5.86 26.62 3.80
C GLU A 499 7.09 25.90 3.27
N GLY A 500 6.86 24.88 2.43
CA GLY A 500 7.94 24.08 1.86
C GLY A 500 8.74 23.29 2.90
N PHE A 501 8.20 23.10 4.12
CA PHE A 501 8.86 22.34 5.16
C PHE A 501 8.84 20.85 4.83
N LEU A 502 10.03 20.24 4.80
CA LEU A 502 10.25 18.82 4.56
C LEU A 502 10.97 18.22 5.77
N PHE A 503 10.49 17.05 6.21
CA PHE A 503 11.05 16.29 7.32
C PHE A 503 11.48 14.91 6.82
N ASP A 504 12.76 14.57 6.99
CA ASP A 504 13.39 13.40 6.38
C ASP A 504 13.84 12.38 7.41
N GLU A 505 14.70 12.77 8.35
CA GLU A 505 15.29 11.84 9.32
C GLU A 505 15.21 12.38 10.73
N TRP A 506 15.18 11.49 11.73
CA TRP A 506 15.23 11.86 13.13
C TRP A 506 15.94 10.84 14.00
N LYS A 507 16.39 11.29 15.17
CA LYS A 507 16.86 10.42 16.27
C LYS A 507 16.90 11.19 17.58
N PHE A 508 16.79 10.46 18.68
CA PHE A 508 17.13 10.95 19.99
C PHE A 508 18.61 10.73 20.29
N ILE A 509 19.22 11.68 21.00
CA ILE A 509 20.63 11.63 21.41
C ILE A 509 20.70 11.65 22.93
N ARG A 510 21.75 10.98 23.43
CA ARG A 510 22.08 10.88 24.85
C ARG A 510 22.62 12.16 25.45
#